data_AF-A0A1W2A7Q1-F1
#
_entry.id   AF-A0A1W2A7Q1-F1
#
_cell.length_a   1.000
_cell.length_b   1.000
_cell.length_c   1.000
_cell.angle_alpha   90.00
_cell.angle_beta   90.00
_cell.angle_gamma   90.00
#
_symmetry.space_group_name_H-M   'P 1'
#
loop_
_entity.id
_entity.type
_entity.pdbx_description
1 polymer ?
#
loop_
_entity_poly.entity_id
_entity_poly.type
_entity_poly.pdbx_seq_one_letter_code
_entity_poly.pdbx_strand_id
1 'polypeptide(L)'
;MAAAGALIRVPVAVACRVLGLSTQGYYKWLKDPVCQRDWDDAHLIDVLYDLHEDDATLGYRFLTDELDLEHGIRVGENRVHRLCRIAGITASHHKKRSKAGSTGPAPHDDLLAVVDEHGVVRHEFVADGPNKVWLWDISEHPTREGKLYICAIKDVWSNRIVGYSIDSRMKSSLARAAMRNAVALRSPTGTICHSDRGGQGEFNRSSQHLDREVKRWEQPHGRSGSVRIEDRSRHRDGPRSRGGRTESRSGRLSLAA
;
A
#
# COMPACT_ATOMS: atom_id res chain seq x y z
N MET A 1 10.43 34.41 -17.40
CA MET A 1 9.33 34.08 -16.50
C MET A 1 9.33 35.09 -15.37
N ALA A 2 8.16 35.62 -15.05
CA ALA A 2 7.77 35.98 -13.70
C ALA A 2 6.31 35.52 -13.60
N ALA A 3 5.98 34.65 -12.63
CA ALA A 3 4.59 34.44 -12.27
C ALA A 3 3.97 35.82 -11.96
N ALA A 4 2.72 36.05 -12.35
CA ALA A 4 2.04 37.30 -12.04
C ALA A 4 2.13 37.55 -10.52
N GLY A 5 2.91 38.57 -10.10
CA GLY A 5 3.17 38.89 -8.69
C GLY A 5 4.61 38.74 -8.17
N ALA A 6 5.58 38.26 -8.96
CA ALA A 6 6.97 38.17 -8.50
C ALA A 6 7.67 39.55 -8.41
N LEU A 7 8.24 39.88 -7.24
CA LEU A 7 8.96 41.15 -6.94
C LEU A 7 10.17 41.41 -7.84
N ILE A 8 10.76 40.36 -8.42
CA ILE A 8 11.92 40.44 -9.32
C ILE A 8 11.55 39.82 -10.66
N ARG A 9 11.56 40.64 -11.73
CA ARG A 9 11.37 40.16 -13.10
C ARG A 9 12.70 39.80 -13.72
N VAL A 10 13.01 38.51 -13.79
CA VAL A 10 14.18 38.01 -14.52
C VAL A 10 13.82 37.84 -16.00
N PRO A 11 14.54 38.50 -16.93
CA PRO A 11 14.31 38.30 -18.36
C PRO A 11 14.49 36.83 -18.76
N VAL A 12 13.64 36.32 -19.65
CA VAL A 12 13.69 34.92 -20.13
C VAL A 12 15.09 34.58 -20.66
N ALA A 13 15.71 35.49 -21.42
CA ALA A 13 17.06 35.30 -21.95
C ALA A 13 18.14 35.14 -20.85
N VAL A 14 17.95 35.76 -19.68
CA VAL A 14 18.87 35.61 -18.54
C VAL A 14 18.63 34.26 -17.88
N ALA A 15 17.38 33.91 -17.59
CA ALA A 15 17.03 32.63 -16.99
C ALA A 15 17.48 31.43 -17.85
N CYS A 16 17.20 31.47 -19.16
CA CYS A 16 17.62 30.42 -20.09
C CYS A 16 19.15 30.27 -20.13
N ARG A 17 19.91 31.37 -20.12
CA ARG A 17 21.37 31.33 -20.11
C ARG A 17 21.93 30.69 -18.83
N VAL A 18 21.38 31.06 -17.67
CA VAL A 18 21.80 30.47 -16.38
C VAL A 18 21.50 28.97 -16.34
N LEU A 19 20.36 28.54 -16.91
CA LEU A 19 19.94 27.14 -16.96
C LEU A 19 20.56 26.35 -18.13
N GLY A 20 21.37 26.98 -18.99
CA GLY A 20 21.94 26.31 -20.18
C GLY A 20 20.93 25.94 -21.27
N LEU A 21 19.78 26.63 -21.32
CA LEU A 21 18.69 26.39 -22.27
C LEU A 21 18.72 27.43 -23.40
N SER A 22 18.26 27.05 -24.59
CA SER A 22 18.03 28.01 -25.66
C SER A 22 16.71 28.75 -25.47
N THR A 23 16.69 30.06 -25.72
CA THR A 23 15.46 30.88 -25.65
C THR A 23 14.39 30.37 -26.63
N GLN A 24 14.79 29.91 -27.81
CA GLN A 24 13.89 29.33 -28.81
C GLN A 24 13.29 28.00 -28.34
N GLY A 25 14.10 27.14 -27.72
CA GLY A 25 13.64 25.88 -27.13
C GLY A 25 12.65 26.11 -26.00
N TYR A 26 12.91 27.12 -25.15
CA TYR A 26 12.00 27.52 -24.08
C TYR A 26 10.62 27.95 -24.62
N TYR A 27 10.57 28.82 -25.63
CA TYR A 27 9.28 29.25 -26.19
C TYR A 27 8.59 28.16 -27.00
N LYS A 28 9.34 27.22 -27.60
CA LYS A 28 8.77 26.03 -28.22
C LYS A 28 8.10 25.14 -27.17
N TRP A 29 8.79 24.86 -26.06
CA TRP A 29 8.23 24.13 -24.93
C TRP A 29 7.05 24.88 -24.28
N LEU A 30 7.08 26.21 -24.19
CA LEU A 30 5.98 26.98 -23.59
C LEU A 30 4.65 26.83 -24.37
N LYS A 31 4.72 26.58 -25.69
CA LYS A 31 3.53 26.33 -26.52
C LYS A 31 2.95 24.94 -26.31
N ASP A 32 3.79 23.97 -26.02
CA ASP A 32 3.40 22.58 -25.79
C ASP A 32 4.33 21.95 -24.74
N PRO A 33 4.07 22.18 -23.44
CA PRO A 33 5.00 21.85 -22.37
C PRO A 33 4.99 20.37 -21.99
N VAL A 34 3.97 19.62 -22.44
CA VAL A 34 3.78 18.20 -22.14
C VAL A 34 3.53 17.49 -23.45
N CYS A 35 4.53 16.76 -23.94
CA CYS A 35 4.38 16.03 -25.19
C CYS A 35 3.59 14.73 -24.98
N GLN A 36 3.11 14.11 -26.06
CA GLN A 36 2.39 12.83 -25.98
C GLN A 36 3.19 11.75 -25.23
N ARG A 37 4.51 11.74 -25.37
CA ARG A 37 5.38 10.80 -24.64
C ARG A 37 5.33 11.00 -23.13
N ASP A 38 5.23 12.25 -22.65
CA ASP A 38 5.12 12.53 -21.23
C ASP A 38 3.77 12.06 -20.69
N TRP A 39 2.70 12.20 -21.49
CA TRP A 39 1.41 11.60 -21.18
C TRP A 39 1.48 10.08 -21.12
N ASP A 40 2.07 9.42 -22.12
CA ASP A 40 2.19 7.96 -22.13
C ASP A 40 3.04 7.44 -20.95
N ASP A 41 4.12 8.14 -20.63
CA ASP A 41 4.96 7.82 -19.47
C ASP A 41 4.21 8.02 -18.15
N ALA A 42 3.37 9.06 -18.03
CA ALA A 42 2.55 9.30 -16.85
C ALA A 42 1.48 8.21 -16.64
N HIS A 43 0.76 7.83 -17.70
CA HIS A 43 -0.21 6.71 -17.64
C HIS A 43 0.49 5.39 -17.29
N LEU A 44 1.68 5.15 -17.85
CA LEU A 44 2.43 3.94 -17.53
C LEU A 44 2.91 3.93 -16.07
N ILE A 45 3.29 5.09 -15.52
CA ILE A 45 3.63 5.22 -14.09
C ILE A 45 2.41 4.91 -13.21
N ASP A 46 1.22 5.36 -13.58
CA ASP A 46 -0.02 5.08 -12.85
C ASP A 46 -0.28 3.58 -12.75
N VAL A 47 -0.21 2.86 -13.88
CA VAL A 47 -0.34 1.38 -13.90
C VAL A 47 0.76 0.70 -13.08
N LEU A 48 1.99 1.21 -13.13
CA LEU A 48 3.09 0.68 -12.32
C LEU A 48 2.86 0.86 -10.82
N TYR A 49 2.15 1.92 -10.39
CA TYR A 49 1.76 2.08 -9.00
C TYR A 49 0.71 1.04 -8.60
N ASP A 50 -0.31 0.81 -9.43
CA ASP A 50 -1.34 -0.18 -9.15
C ASP A 50 -0.74 -1.59 -8.98
N LEU A 51 0.13 -1.99 -9.92
CA LEU A 51 0.82 -3.27 -9.88
C LEU A 51 1.72 -3.42 -8.63
N HIS A 52 2.43 -2.34 -8.26
CA HIS A 52 3.31 -2.34 -7.10
C HIS A 52 2.56 -2.22 -5.76
N GLU A 53 1.38 -1.62 -5.74
CA GLU A 53 0.50 -1.60 -4.56
C GLU A 53 -0.08 -2.99 -4.30
N ASP A 54 -0.41 -3.74 -5.35
CA ASP A 54 -0.80 -5.13 -5.21
C ASP A 54 0.37 -5.97 -4.67
N ASP A 55 1.59 -5.86 -5.22
CA ASP A 55 2.76 -6.55 -4.68
C ASP A 55 4.04 -5.67 -4.67
N ALA A 56 4.37 -5.19 -3.47
CA ALA A 56 5.52 -4.31 -3.24
C ALA A 56 6.88 -5.01 -3.42
N THR A 57 6.91 -6.33 -3.53
CA THR A 57 8.14 -7.10 -3.75
C THR A 57 8.59 -7.05 -5.21
N LEU A 58 7.68 -6.70 -6.12
CA LEU A 58 7.95 -6.68 -7.54
C LEU A 58 8.95 -5.57 -7.89
N GLY A 59 10.11 -6.01 -8.40
CA GLY A 59 11.07 -5.12 -9.06
C GLY A 59 10.66 -4.80 -10.50
N TYR A 60 11.33 -3.83 -11.11
CA TYR A 60 11.01 -3.35 -12.46
C TYR A 60 10.95 -4.46 -13.53
N ARG A 61 11.71 -5.55 -13.37
CA ARG A 61 11.68 -6.71 -14.29
C ARG A 61 10.34 -7.43 -14.22
N PHE A 62 9.90 -7.79 -13.01
CA PHE A 62 8.60 -8.43 -12.79
C PHE A 62 7.44 -7.49 -13.13
N LEU A 63 7.56 -6.19 -12.82
CA LEU A 63 6.57 -5.21 -13.24
C LEU A 63 6.48 -5.10 -14.77
N THR A 64 7.57 -5.31 -15.50
CA THR A 64 7.54 -5.35 -16.98
C THR A 64 6.73 -6.53 -17.48
N ASP A 65 6.89 -7.71 -16.85
CA ASP A 65 6.12 -8.90 -17.19
C ASP A 65 4.62 -8.73 -16.87
N GLU A 66 4.29 -8.19 -15.68
CA GLU A 66 2.88 -7.96 -15.29
C GLU A 66 2.19 -6.90 -16.16
N LEU A 67 2.92 -5.91 -16.68
CA LEU A 67 2.37 -4.95 -17.65
C LEU A 67 1.84 -5.63 -18.93
N ASP A 68 2.58 -6.59 -19.50
CA ASP A 68 2.12 -7.35 -20.66
C ASP A 68 1.01 -8.33 -20.27
N LEU A 69 1.17 -9.02 -19.13
CA LEU A 69 0.29 -10.10 -18.72
C LEU A 69 -1.06 -9.64 -18.16
N GLU A 70 -1.17 -8.47 -17.53
CA GLU A 70 -2.41 -7.95 -16.94
C GLU A 70 -3.06 -6.88 -17.81
N HIS A 71 -2.25 -6.01 -18.41
CA HIS A 71 -2.73 -4.82 -19.13
C HIS A 71 -2.49 -4.91 -20.64
N GLY A 72 -1.80 -5.94 -21.14
CA GLY A 72 -1.43 -6.05 -22.56
C GLY A 72 -0.45 -4.97 -23.02
N ILE A 73 0.25 -4.32 -22.08
CA ILE A 73 1.14 -3.19 -22.34
C ILE A 73 2.55 -3.71 -22.57
N ARG A 74 2.96 -3.80 -23.84
CA ARG A 74 4.32 -4.22 -24.22
C ARG A 74 5.29 -3.05 -24.19
N VAL A 75 6.17 -3.04 -23.19
CA VAL A 75 7.19 -2.00 -23.01
C VAL A 75 8.53 -2.63 -22.67
N GLY A 76 9.62 -2.08 -23.21
CA GLY A 76 10.97 -2.57 -22.90
C GLY A 76 11.39 -2.31 -21.46
N GLU A 77 12.06 -3.28 -20.84
CA GLU A 77 12.52 -3.23 -19.45
C GLU A 77 13.27 -1.94 -19.09
N ASN A 78 14.09 -1.40 -20.01
CA ASN A 78 14.84 -0.15 -19.78
C ASN A 78 13.94 1.07 -19.61
N ARG A 79 12.79 1.12 -20.30
CA ARG A 79 11.79 2.19 -20.14
C ARG A 79 11.12 2.04 -18.79
N VAL A 80 10.70 0.83 -18.42
CA VAL A 80 10.09 0.55 -17.11
C VAL A 80 11.06 0.90 -15.98
N HIS A 81 12.32 0.47 -16.07
CA HIS A 81 13.36 0.80 -15.09
C HIS A 81 13.53 2.32 -14.90
N ARG A 82 13.60 3.08 -16.00
CA ARG A 82 13.68 4.55 -15.95
C ARG A 82 12.45 5.15 -15.26
N LEU A 83 11.26 4.66 -15.57
CA LEU A 83 10.00 5.18 -15.01
C LEU A 83 9.83 4.81 -13.53
N CYS A 84 10.13 3.58 -13.13
CA CYS A 84 10.17 3.20 -11.70
C CYS A 84 11.11 4.10 -10.91
N ARG A 85 12.29 4.44 -11.47
CA ARG A 85 13.23 5.37 -10.84
C ARG A 85 12.66 6.78 -10.69
N ILE A 86 11.93 7.29 -11.69
CA ILE A 86 11.25 8.60 -11.63
C ILE A 86 10.13 8.59 -10.58
N ALA A 87 9.34 7.51 -10.55
CA ALA A 87 8.21 7.31 -9.64
C ALA A 87 8.62 6.94 -8.21
N GLY A 88 9.90 6.61 -7.97
CA GLY A 88 10.38 6.14 -6.67
C GLY A 88 9.91 4.72 -6.32
N ILE A 89 9.52 3.93 -7.32
CA ILE A 89 9.11 2.53 -7.15
C ILE A 89 10.37 1.67 -7.01
N THR A 90 10.48 0.95 -5.90
CA THR A 90 11.60 0.04 -5.62
C THR A 90 11.05 -1.20 -4.95
N ALA A 91 11.52 -2.38 -5.38
CA ALA A 91 11.18 -3.63 -4.73
C ALA A 91 11.52 -3.57 -3.22
N SER A 92 10.56 -3.92 -2.37
CA SER A 92 10.84 -4.17 -0.96
C SER A 92 11.65 -5.47 -0.83
N HIS A 93 12.97 -5.38 -0.88
CA HIS A 93 13.81 -6.54 -0.64
C HIS A 93 13.73 -6.96 0.84
N HIS A 94 13.24 -8.16 1.10
CA HIS A 94 13.42 -8.83 2.37
C HIS A 94 14.92 -8.97 2.73
N LYS A 95 15.25 -8.78 4.02
CA LYS A 95 16.57 -9.13 4.56
C LYS A 95 16.90 -10.59 4.20
N LYS A 96 18.15 -10.85 3.80
CA LYS A 96 18.68 -12.20 3.52
C LYS A 96 18.15 -13.23 4.51
N ARG A 97 17.56 -14.33 3.99
CA ARG A 97 17.17 -15.51 4.76
C ARG A 97 18.31 -15.94 5.69
N SER A 98 18.00 -16.15 6.97
CA SER A 98 18.83 -16.95 7.87
C SER A 98 18.97 -18.37 7.32
N LYS A 99 20.09 -19.05 7.64
CA LYS A 99 20.43 -20.41 7.23
C LYS A 99 19.24 -21.37 7.34
N ALA A 100 19.12 -22.29 6.36
CA ALA A 100 18.14 -23.37 6.36
C ALA A 100 18.16 -24.14 7.69
N GLY A 101 16.98 -24.33 8.29
CA GLY A 101 16.80 -25.12 9.53
C GLY A 101 16.30 -24.35 10.74
N SER A 102 16.16 -23.02 10.68
CA SER A 102 15.49 -22.23 11.72
C SER A 102 14.36 -21.44 11.10
N THR A 103 13.13 -21.83 11.42
CA THR A 103 11.99 -20.91 11.31
C THR A 103 12.34 -19.75 12.23
N GLY A 104 12.71 -18.61 11.63
CA GLY A 104 13.00 -17.41 12.41
C GLY A 104 11.80 -17.06 13.30
N PRO A 105 12.03 -16.35 14.41
CA PRO A 105 10.95 -15.89 15.27
C PRO A 105 9.90 -15.16 14.43
N ALA A 106 8.63 -15.33 14.79
CA ALA A 106 7.51 -14.76 14.07
C ALA A 106 7.76 -13.25 13.84
N PRO A 107 7.50 -12.70 12.64
CA PRO A 107 7.67 -11.27 12.37
C PRO A 107 6.76 -10.36 13.22
N HIS A 108 5.82 -10.97 13.94
CA HIS A 108 4.79 -10.39 14.78
C HIS A 108 4.45 -11.38 15.91
N ASP A 109 3.86 -10.91 17.01
CA ASP A 109 3.28 -11.79 18.02
C ASP A 109 2.11 -12.54 17.38
N ASP A 110 2.29 -13.83 17.13
CA ASP A 110 1.21 -14.70 16.71
C ASP A 110 0.31 -14.92 17.92
N LEU A 111 -0.83 -14.23 17.94
CA LEU A 111 -1.76 -14.22 19.08
C LEU A 111 -2.37 -15.60 19.39
N LEU A 112 -2.19 -16.56 18.49
CA LEU A 112 -2.68 -17.93 18.64
C LEU A 112 -1.55 -18.92 19.00
N ALA A 113 -0.30 -18.46 19.06
CA ALA A 113 0.84 -19.27 19.42
C ALA A 113 0.92 -19.44 20.95
N VAL A 114 0.98 -20.69 21.39
CA VAL A 114 1.10 -21.11 22.79
C VAL A 114 2.37 -21.96 22.92
N VAL A 115 3.20 -21.69 23.93
CA VAL A 115 4.38 -22.50 24.22
C VAL A 115 3.98 -23.61 25.19
N ASP A 116 4.21 -24.87 24.80
CA ASP A 116 3.92 -26.01 25.67
C ASP A 116 4.98 -26.17 26.79
N GLU A 117 4.72 -27.10 27.70
CA GLU A 117 5.58 -27.41 28.86
C GLU A 117 7.02 -27.83 28.46
N HIS A 118 7.23 -28.21 27.19
CA HIS A 118 8.51 -28.61 26.64
C HIS A 118 9.19 -27.50 25.84
N GLY A 119 8.64 -26.28 25.84
CA GLY A 119 9.16 -25.14 25.10
C GLY A 119 8.84 -25.18 23.60
N VAL A 120 7.92 -26.04 23.16
CA VAL A 120 7.51 -26.15 21.75
C VAL A 120 6.33 -25.22 21.49
N VAL A 121 6.46 -24.37 20.48
CA VAL A 121 5.38 -23.50 20.02
C VAL A 121 4.33 -24.33 19.29
N ARG A 122 3.09 -24.29 19.79
CA ARG A 122 1.88 -24.84 19.17
C ARG A 122 0.90 -23.71 18.88
N HIS A 123 -0.10 -23.96 18.04
CA HIS A 123 -1.16 -22.98 17.77
C HIS A 123 -2.47 -23.51 18.34
N GLU A 124 -3.15 -22.70 19.13
CA GLU A 124 -4.48 -23.01 19.65
C GLU A 124 -5.54 -22.23 18.87
N PHE A 125 -6.25 -22.93 18.00
CA PHE A 125 -7.36 -22.37 17.23
C PHE A 125 -8.67 -22.54 17.99
N VAL A 126 -8.84 -21.73 19.04
CA VAL A 126 -10.05 -21.72 19.86
C VAL A 126 -10.73 -20.36 19.78
N ALA A 127 -12.05 -20.36 19.64
CA ALA A 127 -12.86 -19.16 19.63
C ALA A 127 -14.10 -19.38 20.52
N ASP A 128 -14.42 -18.40 21.35
CA ASP A 128 -15.57 -18.40 22.27
C ASP A 128 -16.86 -17.82 21.64
N GLY A 129 -16.75 -17.32 20.40
CA GLY A 129 -17.88 -16.81 19.63
C GLY A 129 -17.56 -16.60 18.15
N PRO A 130 -18.59 -16.30 17.33
CA PRO A 130 -18.42 -16.07 15.91
C PRO A 130 -17.55 -14.84 15.63
N ASN A 131 -16.77 -14.91 14.56
CA ASN A 131 -15.88 -13.86 14.09
C ASN A 131 -14.82 -13.41 15.11
N LYS A 132 -14.40 -14.29 16.01
CA LYS A 132 -13.28 -14.01 16.92
C LYS A 132 -11.94 -14.41 16.32
N VAL A 133 -11.91 -15.58 15.69
CA VAL A 133 -10.71 -16.10 15.03
C VAL A 133 -11.10 -16.59 13.64
N TRP A 134 -10.41 -16.06 12.64
CA TRP A 134 -10.52 -16.46 11.25
C TRP A 134 -9.21 -17.11 10.80
N LEU A 135 -9.33 -18.25 10.13
CA LEU A 135 -8.24 -18.91 9.43
C LEU A 135 -8.39 -18.65 7.94
N TRP A 136 -7.29 -18.49 7.22
CA TRP A 136 -7.34 -18.42 5.77
C TRP A 136 -6.17 -19.14 5.13
N ASP A 137 -6.39 -19.63 3.93
CA ASP A 137 -5.38 -20.33 3.12
C ASP A 137 -5.67 -20.10 1.62
N ILE A 138 -4.65 -20.29 0.78
CA ILE A 138 -4.74 -20.28 -0.68
C ILE A 138 -4.46 -21.69 -1.21
N SER A 139 -5.46 -22.27 -1.88
CA SER A 139 -5.34 -23.60 -2.45
C SER A 139 -5.37 -23.57 -3.99
N GLU A 140 -4.43 -24.29 -4.62
CA GLU A 140 -4.40 -24.50 -6.07
C GLU A 140 -5.31 -25.67 -6.46
N HIS A 141 -6.09 -25.48 -7.52
CA HIS A 141 -7.00 -26.46 -8.11
C HIS A 141 -6.72 -26.58 -9.61
N PRO A 142 -6.35 -27.77 -10.12
CA PRO A 142 -6.19 -27.98 -11.56
C PRO A 142 -7.56 -28.03 -12.26
N THR A 143 -7.67 -27.36 -13.40
CA THR A 143 -8.85 -27.41 -14.28
C THR A 143 -8.43 -27.76 -15.71
N ARG A 144 -9.40 -27.95 -16.62
CA ARG A 144 -9.11 -28.20 -18.04
C ARG A 144 -8.57 -26.97 -18.78
N GLU A 145 -8.77 -25.78 -18.22
CA GLU A 145 -8.37 -24.50 -18.83
C GLU A 145 -7.08 -23.95 -18.21
N GLY A 146 -6.51 -24.64 -17.22
CA GLY A 146 -5.34 -24.21 -16.47
C GLY A 146 -5.54 -24.32 -14.96
N LYS A 147 -4.66 -23.70 -14.20
CA LYS A 147 -4.72 -23.68 -12.74
C LYS A 147 -5.69 -22.62 -12.25
N LEU A 148 -6.40 -22.92 -11.17
CA LEU A 148 -7.29 -22.00 -10.47
C LEU A 148 -6.86 -21.92 -9.02
N TYR A 149 -6.77 -20.72 -8.46
CA TYR A 149 -6.42 -20.48 -7.08
C TYR A 149 -7.64 -19.97 -6.34
N ILE A 150 -7.92 -20.53 -5.17
CA ILE A 150 -8.96 -20.05 -4.25
C ILE A 150 -8.32 -19.63 -2.94
N CYS A 151 -8.62 -18.43 -2.48
CA CYS A 151 -8.38 -18.03 -1.10
C CYS A 151 -9.71 -18.14 -0.35
N ALA A 152 -9.74 -18.91 0.74
CA ALA A 152 -10.93 -19.07 1.57
C ALA A 152 -10.65 -18.66 3.01
N ILE A 153 -11.62 -17.98 3.63
CA ILE A 153 -11.56 -17.54 5.02
C ILE A 153 -12.61 -18.30 5.81
N LYS A 154 -12.16 -19.03 6.82
CA LYS A 154 -12.97 -19.87 7.69
C LYS A 154 -13.06 -19.26 9.09
N ASP A 155 -14.28 -19.13 9.60
CA ASP A 155 -14.51 -18.80 11.01
C ASP A 155 -14.32 -20.04 11.88
N VAL A 156 -13.45 -19.96 12.90
CA VAL A 156 -13.10 -21.09 13.77
C VAL A 156 -14.31 -21.59 14.56
N TRP A 157 -15.13 -20.66 15.09
CA TRP A 157 -16.26 -21.03 15.95
C TRP A 157 -17.39 -21.72 15.17
N SER A 158 -17.81 -21.14 14.04
CA SER A 158 -18.91 -21.68 13.23
C SER A 158 -18.48 -22.74 12.21
N ASN A 159 -17.18 -22.92 11.98
CA ASN A 159 -16.60 -23.72 10.90
C ASN A 159 -17.07 -23.30 9.49
N ARG A 160 -17.67 -22.12 9.33
CA ARG A 160 -18.18 -21.65 8.03
C ARG A 160 -17.11 -20.90 7.26
N ILE A 161 -17.14 -21.03 5.94
CA ILE A 161 -16.45 -20.09 5.06
C ILE A 161 -17.20 -18.76 5.11
N VAL A 162 -16.53 -17.72 5.57
CA VAL A 162 -17.10 -16.39 5.80
C VAL A 162 -16.70 -15.39 4.73
N GLY A 163 -15.70 -15.71 3.91
CA GLY A 163 -15.42 -15.04 2.66
C GLY A 163 -14.46 -15.86 1.80
N TYR A 164 -14.43 -15.56 0.51
CA TYR A 164 -13.52 -16.20 -0.42
C TYR A 164 -13.25 -15.32 -1.63
N SER A 165 -12.21 -15.66 -2.37
CA SER A 165 -11.92 -15.12 -3.70
C SER A 165 -11.25 -16.19 -4.55
N ILE A 166 -11.41 -16.08 -5.87
CA ILE A 166 -10.91 -17.05 -6.85
C ILE A 166 -10.24 -16.27 -7.97
N ASP A 167 -9.06 -16.73 -8.41
CA ASP A 167 -8.34 -16.16 -9.55
C ASP A 167 -7.54 -17.25 -10.28
N SER A 168 -7.22 -17.02 -11.55
CA SER A 168 -6.30 -17.83 -12.35
C SER A 168 -4.83 -17.72 -11.93
N ARG A 169 -4.47 -16.69 -11.14
CA ARG A 169 -3.10 -16.44 -10.66
C ARG A 169 -3.04 -16.32 -9.14
N MET A 170 -1.96 -16.83 -8.56
CA MET A 170 -1.69 -16.71 -7.13
C MET A 170 -1.05 -15.36 -6.82
N LYS A 171 -1.87 -14.33 -6.55
CA LYS A 171 -1.43 -12.97 -6.18
C LYS A 171 -1.88 -12.60 -4.78
N SER A 172 -1.19 -11.64 -4.16
CA SER A 172 -1.61 -10.99 -2.90
C SER A 172 -3.03 -10.40 -2.99
N SER A 173 -3.43 -9.91 -4.17
CA SER A 173 -4.76 -9.36 -4.45
C SER A 173 -5.87 -10.40 -4.23
N LEU A 174 -5.61 -11.70 -4.43
CA LEU A 174 -6.55 -12.80 -4.18
C LEU A 174 -6.94 -12.87 -2.70
N ALA A 175 -5.96 -12.91 -1.80
CA ALA A 175 -6.22 -12.95 -0.36
C ALA A 175 -6.78 -11.61 0.16
N ARG A 176 -6.33 -10.47 -0.38
CA ARG A 176 -6.93 -9.15 -0.09
C ARG A 176 -8.41 -9.12 -0.48
N ALA A 177 -8.77 -9.66 -1.64
CA ALA A 177 -10.14 -9.73 -2.12
C ALA A 177 -11.01 -10.63 -1.24
N ALA A 178 -10.51 -11.82 -0.86
CA ALA A 178 -11.20 -12.70 0.07
C ALA A 178 -11.45 -11.99 1.41
N MET A 179 -10.44 -11.28 1.94
CA MET A 179 -10.55 -10.57 3.22
C MET A 179 -11.59 -9.45 3.16
N ARG A 180 -11.60 -8.65 2.10
CA ARG A 180 -12.64 -7.63 1.88
C ARG A 180 -14.02 -8.24 1.80
N ASN A 181 -14.17 -9.38 1.11
CA ASN A 181 -15.43 -10.10 1.01
C ASN A 181 -15.92 -10.54 2.40
N ALA A 182 -15.06 -11.15 3.22
CA ALA A 182 -15.41 -11.56 4.58
C ALA A 182 -15.79 -10.37 5.48
N VAL A 183 -15.01 -9.28 5.43
CA VAL A 183 -15.28 -8.06 6.20
C VAL A 183 -16.63 -7.45 5.82
N ALA A 184 -16.94 -7.37 4.52
CA ALA A 184 -18.20 -6.84 4.04
C ALA A 184 -19.40 -7.69 4.50
N LEU A 185 -19.26 -9.02 4.51
CA LEU A 185 -20.34 -9.94 4.88
C LEU A 185 -20.56 -10.05 6.39
N ARG A 186 -19.51 -9.86 7.20
CA ARG A 186 -19.55 -10.14 8.65
C ARG A 186 -19.42 -8.92 9.54
N SER A 187 -18.90 -7.81 9.03
CA SER A 187 -18.56 -6.62 9.81
C SER A 187 -17.85 -6.97 11.14
N PRO A 188 -16.76 -7.78 11.09
CA PRO A 188 -16.05 -8.26 12.27
C PRO A 188 -15.49 -7.09 13.10
N THR A 189 -15.35 -7.30 14.42
CA THR A 189 -14.67 -6.35 15.31
C THR A 189 -13.69 -7.10 16.21
N GLY A 190 -12.41 -6.69 16.17
CA GLY A 190 -11.34 -7.31 16.98
C GLY A 190 -11.02 -8.75 16.59
N THR A 191 -11.25 -9.13 15.33
CA THR A 191 -11.03 -10.49 14.84
C THR A 191 -9.54 -10.74 14.59
N ILE A 192 -9.05 -11.88 15.09
CA ILE A 192 -7.71 -12.36 14.81
C ILE A 192 -7.76 -13.14 13.50
N CYS A 193 -6.94 -12.76 12.52
CA CYS A 193 -6.82 -13.47 11.25
C CYS A 193 -5.46 -14.18 11.19
N HIS A 194 -5.48 -15.50 11.00
CA HIS A 194 -4.29 -16.33 10.93
C HIS A 194 -4.22 -17.07 9.59
N SER A 195 -3.01 -17.10 9.01
CA SER A 195 -2.65 -17.92 7.84
C SER A 195 -1.62 -18.94 8.29
N ASP A 196 -1.70 -20.16 7.79
CA ASP A 196 -0.55 -21.05 7.92
C ASP A 196 0.66 -20.46 7.15
N ARG A 197 1.86 -20.84 7.58
CA ARG A 197 3.09 -20.42 6.91
C ARG A 197 3.30 -21.26 5.66
N GLY A 198 2.51 -21.00 4.61
CA GLY A 198 2.90 -21.38 3.25
C GLY A 198 4.26 -20.75 2.91
N GLY A 199 5.02 -21.32 1.96
CA GLY A 199 6.29 -20.76 1.48
C GLY A 199 6.20 -19.36 0.83
N GLN A 200 5.02 -18.75 0.87
CA GLN A 200 4.64 -17.41 0.45
C GLN A 200 4.77 -16.45 1.64
N GLY A 201 6.00 -16.11 2.01
CA GLY A 201 6.22 -15.18 3.12
C GLY A 201 6.03 -13.73 2.68
N GLU A 202 4.81 -13.19 2.58
CA GLU A 202 4.58 -11.72 2.68
C GLU A 202 3.09 -11.32 2.70
N PHE A 203 2.48 -11.33 3.88
CA PHE A 203 1.42 -10.38 4.20
C PHE A 203 1.92 -9.53 5.38
N ASN A 204 2.43 -8.33 5.09
CA ASN A 204 2.98 -7.44 6.11
C ASN A 204 1.93 -6.42 6.62
N ARG A 205 1.84 -6.34 7.95
CA ARG A 205 1.29 -5.30 8.86
C ARG A 205 -0.09 -4.67 8.64
N SER A 206 -0.53 -4.35 7.43
CA SER A 206 -1.80 -3.61 7.23
C SER A 206 -3.05 -4.50 7.25
N SER A 207 -2.90 -5.78 6.88
CA SER A 207 -3.99 -6.75 6.82
C SER A 207 -4.22 -7.51 8.14
N GLN A 208 -3.28 -7.43 9.09
CA GLN A 208 -3.36 -8.14 10.38
C GLN A 208 -3.74 -7.23 11.56
N HIS A 209 -3.77 -5.90 11.35
CA HIS A 209 -4.34 -4.94 12.30
C HIS A 209 -5.26 -3.95 11.58
N LEU A 210 -6.57 -4.08 11.79
CA LEU A 210 -7.52 -2.99 11.48
C LEU A 210 -7.43 -1.95 12.60
N ASP A 211 -6.49 -1.01 12.51
CA ASP A 211 -6.58 0.26 13.27
C ASP A 211 -7.60 1.20 12.60
N ARG A 212 -8.85 0.76 12.46
CA ARG A 212 -9.95 1.57 11.93
C ARG A 212 -11.04 1.74 12.99
N GLU A 213 -11.02 2.89 13.64
CA GLU A 213 -12.17 3.36 14.44
C GLU A 213 -13.25 3.90 13.47
N VAL A 214 -14.38 3.19 13.35
CA VAL A 214 -15.55 3.68 12.61
C VAL A 214 -16.33 4.63 13.53
N LYS A 215 -16.08 5.94 13.43
CA LYS A 215 -16.92 6.95 14.07
C LYS A 215 -18.07 7.34 13.15
N ARG A 216 -19.28 6.90 13.49
CA ARG A 216 -20.54 7.40 12.91
C ARG A 216 -20.78 8.82 13.42
N TRP A 217 -20.85 9.80 12.52
CA TRP A 217 -21.49 11.09 12.82
C TRP A 217 -22.88 11.11 12.20
N GLU A 218 -23.90 11.33 13.03
CA GLU A 218 -25.23 11.70 12.57
C GLU A 218 -25.26 13.22 12.39
N GLN A 219 -25.66 13.69 11.21
CA GLN A 219 -26.03 15.09 11.02
C GLN A 219 -27.56 15.23 11.02
N PRO A 220 -28.09 16.34 11.55
CA PRO A 220 -29.52 16.57 11.62
C PRO A 220 -30.04 16.87 10.21
N HIS A 221 -31.10 16.14 9.85
CA HIS A 221 -32.01 16.37 8.73
C HIS A 221 -31.67 15.60 7.44
N GLY A 222 -32.66 14.82 7.02
CA GLY A 222 -32.48 13.65 6.18
C GLY A 222 -32.22 13.97 4.71
N ARG A 223 -31.17 13.34 4.17
CA ARG A 223 -31.10 12.68 2.87
C ARG A 223 -29.87 11.75 2.88
N SER A 224 -29.96 10.66 2.11
CA SER A 224 -29.07 9.48 2.08
C SER A 224 -27.58 9.74 2.36
N GLY A 225 -27.03 9.05 3.36
CA GLY A 225 -25.64 9.17 3.80
C GLY A 225 -24.63 8.53 2.84
N SER A 226 -23.59 9.28 2.47
CA SER A 226 -22.39 8.79 1.80
C SER A 226 -21.34 8.39 2.84
N VAL A 227 -20.72 7.21 2.67
CA VAL A 227 -19.56 6.77 3.46
C VAL A 227 -18.28 7.32 2.81
N ARG A 228 -17.49 8.10 3.55
CA ARG A 228 -16.09 8.41 3.19
C ARG A 228 -15.15 7.72 4.16
N ILE A 229 -14.14 7.06 3.63
CA ILE A 229 -13.01 6.49 4.36
C ILE A 229 -11.91 7.55 4.32
N GLU A 230 -11.58 8.17 5.45
CA GLU A 230 -10.43 9.06 5.56
C GLU A 230 -9.23 8.32 6.12
N ASP A 231 -8.10 8.45 5.43
CA ASP A 231 -6.80 7.93 5.85
C ASP A 231 -6.12 8.96 6.78
N ARG A 232 -5.71 8.53 7.97
CA ARG A 232 -5.06 9.40 8.95
C ARG A 232 -3.54 9.54 8.73
N SER A 233 -3.00 9.01 7.63
CA SER A 233 -1.56 8.99 7.35
C SER A 233 -0.92 10.37 7.06
N ARG A 234 -1.67 11.49 7.08
CA ARG A 234 -1.11 12.84 6.94
C ARG A 234 -1.00 13.59 8.27
N HIS A 235 -0.15 13.10 9.16
CA HIS A 235 0.64 13.99 10.02
C HIS A 235 2.12 13.57 9.93
N ARG A 236 2.81 14.12 8.93
CA ARG A 236 4.27 14.20 8.96
C ARG A 236 4.65 15.27 9.97
N ASP A 237 5.00 14.86 11.18
CA ASP A 237 5.87 15.67 12.03
C ASP A 237 7.21 15.84 11.32
N GLY A 238 7.57 17.10 11.05
CA GLY A 238 8.84 17.47 10.44
C GLY A 238 10.04 17.13 11.34
N PRO A 239 11.26 17.11 10.77
CA PRO A 239 12.46 16.71 11.49
C PRO A 239 12.78 17.70 12.62
N ARG A 240 12.93 17.17 13.84
CA ARG A 240 13.44 17.88 15.02
C ARG A 240 14.91 18.24 14.81
N SER A 241 15.22 19.53 14.75
CA SER A 241 16.58 20.07 14.86
C SER A 241 17.07 20.02 16.32
N ARG A 242 18.34 19.67 16.51
CA ARG A 242 19.03 19.68 17.80
C ARG A 242 19.52 21.09 18.14
N GLY A 243 19.17 21.57 19.34
CA GLY A 243 20.04 22.28 20.28
C GLY A 243 20.40 23.75 20.02
N GLY A 244 19.86 24.65 20.85
CA GLY A 244 20.32 26.04 20.98
C GLY A 244 19.57 26.83 22.06
N ARG A 245 20.27 27.08 23.17
CA ARG A 245 19.93 27.73 24.45
C ARG A 245 18.97 28.96 24.48
N THR A 246 18.15 28.96 25.56
CA THR A 246 17.73 30.05 26.48
C THR A 246 17.34 31.42 25.94
N GLU A 247 16.09 31.84 26.22
CA GLU A 247 15.78 32.86 27.24
C GLU A 247 14.26 33.03 27.38
N SER A 248 13.81 33.10 28.63
CA SER A 248 12.43 33.33 29.03
C SER A 248 12.11 34.82 29.03
N ARG A 249 11.04 35.24 28.34
CA ARG A 249 10.33 36.48 28.69
C ARG A 249 8.83 36.31 28.55
N SER A 250 8.16 36.58 29.66
CA SER A 250 6.73 36.73 29.87
C SER A 250 6.13 37.89 29.06
N GLY A 251 4.93 37.71 28.53
CA GLY A 251 4.16 38.79 27.91
C GLY A 251 2.71 38.41 27.71
N ARG A 252 1.88 38.73 28.70
CA ARG A 252 0.42 38.60 28.75
C ARG A 252 -0.20 39.72 27.89
N LEU A 253 -1.11 39.41 26.97
CA LEU A 253 -2.03 40.42 26.41
C LEU A 253 -3.44 39.85 26.30
N SER A 254 -4.36 40.63 26.86
CA SER A 254 -5.78 40.42 27.09
C SER A 254 -6.64 40.74 25.87
N LEU A 255 -7.84 40.15 25.85
CA LEU A 255 -8.98 40.59 25.06
C LEU A 255 -9.34 42.07 25.33
N ALA A 256 -9.78 42.75 24.27
CA ALA A 256 -10.85 43.74 24.26
C ALA A 256 -11.43 43.71 22.83
N ALA A 257 -12.66 43.22 22.65
CA ALA A 257 -13.92 43.96 22.60
C ALA A 257 -14.32 44.22 21.14
#